data_AF-A0A537JRG0-F1
#
_entry.id   AF-A0A537JRG0-F1
#
_cell.length_a   1.000
_cell.length_b   1.000
_cell.length_c   1.000
_cell.angle_alpha   90.00
_cell.angle_beta   90.00
_cell.angle_gamma   90.00
#
_symmetry.space_group_name_H-M   'P 1'
#
loop_
_entity.id
_entity.type
_entity.pdbx_description
1 polymer ?
#
loop_
_entity_poly.entity_id
_entity_poly.type
_entity_poly.pdbx_seq_one_letter_code
_entity_poly.pdbx_strand_id
1 'polypeptide(L)' 'MVSTDETVTNYKKTVLYIGVTNNLEQRIIEYYLDRGNEETFTGRYNVFYLLYYECTPYVNNVIAREKEIKGWS' A
#
# COMPACT_ATOMS: atom_id res chain seq x y z
N MET A 1 -10.51 -3.90 12.39
CA MET A 1 -9.82 -4.38 11.19
C MET A 1 -8.48 -3.68 11.17
N VAL A 2 -7.39 -4.43 11.25
CA VAL A 2 -6.02 -3.88 11.28
C VAL A 2 -5.66 -3.51 9.85
N SER A 3 -5.36 -2.23 9.60
CA SER A 3 -4.77 -1.78 8.33
C SER A 3 -3.27 -1.90 8.43
N THR A 4 -2.64 -2.28 7.32
CA THR A 4 -1.19 -2.26 7.17
C THR A 4 -0.84 -1.25 6.09
N ASP A 5 -0.11 -0.21 6.46
CA ASP A 5 0.52 0.70 5.52
C ASP A 5 1.78 0.03 4.98
N GLU A 6 1.96 0.02 3.66
CA GLU A 6 3.06 -0.69 3.01
C GLU A 6 3.82 0.24 2.05
N THR A 7 5.15 0.15 2.05
CA THR A 7 6.01 0.84 1.09
C THR A 7 6.82 -0.20 0.32
N VAL A 8 6.58 -0.25 -0.98
CA VAL A 8 7.22 -1.19 -1.91
C VAL A 8 7.99 -0.45 -2.99
N THR A 9 9.00 -1.11 -3.56
CA THR A 9 9.86 -0.56 -4.60
C THR A 9 10.15 -1.57 -5.72
N ASN A 10 10.71 -1.08 -6.82
CA ASN A 10 11.25 -1.91 -7.88
C ASN A 10 12.69 -2.36 -7.54
N TYR A 11 13.18 -3.39 -8.24
CA TYR A 11 14.54 -3.91 -8.01
C TYR A 11 15.64 -2.82 -8.03
N LYS A 12 15.49 -1.82 -8.91
CA LYS A 12 16.44 -0.71 -9.08
C LYS A 12 16.33 0.38 -8.01
N LYS A 13 15.32 0.32 -7.12
CA LYS A 13 15.03 1.32 -6.08
C LYS A 13 14.81 2.74 -6.61
N THR A 14 14.25 2.85 -7.81
CA THR A 14 13.96 4.13 -8.48
C THR A 14 12.49 4.51 -8.42
N VAL A 15 11.61 3.54 -8.13
CA VAL A 15 10.15 3.74 -8.04
C VAL A 15 9.70 3.32 -6.65
N LEU A 16 8.95 4.20 -5.98
CA LEU A 16 8.33 3.94 -4.70
C LEU A 16 6.81 3.95 -4.87
N TYR A 17 6.15 3.00 -4.22
CA TYR A 17 4.70 2.94 -4.16
C TYR A 17 4.26 2.70 -2.72
N ILE A 18 3.27 3.47 -2.28
CA ILE A 18 2.69 3.39 -0.94
C ILE A 18 1.27 2.85 -1.09
N GLY A 19 0.99 1.77 -0.38
CA GLY A 19 -0.31 1.09 -0.39
C GLY A 19 -0.86 0.91 1.02
N VAL A 20 -2.12 0.51 1.08
CA VAL A 20 -2.77 0.05 2.31
C VAL A 20 -3.38 -1.31 2.03
N THR A 21 -3.18 -2.26 2.93
CA THR A 21 -3.76 -3.60 2.84
C THR A 21 -4.18 -4.12 4.21
N ASN A 22 -5.14 -5.04 4.22
CA ASN A 22 -5.48 -5.82 5.42
C ASN A 22 -4.73 -7.15 5.47
N ASN A 23 -4.04 -7.53 4.38
CA ASN A 23 -3.24 -8.75 4.28
C ASN A 23 -1.98 -8.47 3.45
N LEU A 24 -0.87 -8.23 4.15
CA LEU A 24 0.42 -7.91 3.55
C LEU A 24 1.00 -9.08 2.74
N GLU A 25 0.93 -10.29 3.27
CA GLU A 25 1.49 -11.48 2.62
C GLU A 25 0.83 -11.71 1.25
N GLN A 26 -0.50 -11.71 1.22
CA GLN A 26 -1.25 -11.85 -0.02
C GLN A 26 -0.92 -10.73 -1.01
N ARG A 27 -0.84 -9.48 -0.53
CA ARG A 27 -0.58 -8.32 -1.39
C ARG A 27 0.79 -8.37 -2.06
N ILE A 28 1.82 -8.83 -1.36
CA ILE A 28 3.16 -9.00 -1.94
C ILE A 28 3.18 -10.08 -3.02
N ILE A 29 2.46 -11.19 -2.80
CA ILE A 29 2.30 -12.25 -3.82
C ILE A 29 1.60 -11.70 -5.05
N GLU A 30 0.51 -10.94 -4.88
CA GLU A 30 -0.22 -10.29 -5.97
C GLU A 30 0.72 -9.40 -6.81
N TYR A 31 1.52 -8.53 -6.18
CA TYR A 31 2.48 -7.69 -6.90
C TYR A 31 3.53 -8.48 -7.67
N TYR A 32 4.01 -9.60 -7.11
CA TYR A 32 4.98 -10.45 -7.79
C TYR A 32 4.37 -11.18 -9.00
N LEU A 33 3.12 -11.64 -8.88
CA LEU A 33 2.39 -12.31 -9.96
C LEU A 33 2.01 -11.33 -11.08
N ASP A 34 1.71 -10.09 -10.73
CA ASP A 34 1.29 -9.03 -11.64
C ASP A 34 2.46 -8.33 -12.36
N ARG A 35 3.70 -8.79 -12.14
CA ARG A 35 4.91 -8.23 -12.77
C ARG A 35 4.80 -8.21 -14.30
N GLY A 36 5.12 -7.06 -14.91
CA GLY A 36 5.03 -6.87 -16.35
C GLY A 36 3.61 -6.63 -16.87
N ASN A 37 2.58 -6.58 -16.02
CA ASN A 37 1.25 -6.12 -16.42
C ASN A 37 1.26 -4.60 -16.63
N GLU A 38 1.06 -4.14 -17.86
CA GLU A 38 1.08 -2.72 -18.19
C GLU A 38 -0.17 -1.95 -17.72
N GLU A 39 -1.26 -2.66 -17.39
CA GLU A 39 -2.53 -2.07 -16.94
C GLU A 39 -2.48 -1.61 -15.48
N THR A 40 -1.54 -2.13 -14.68
CA THR A 40 -1.38 -1.76 -13.28
C THR A 40 -0.08 -1.00 -13.06
N PHE A 41 -0.08 -0.07 -12.10
CA PHE A 41 1.13 0.68 -11.77
C PHE A 41 2.24 -0.23 -11.24
N THR A 42 1.90 -1.12 -10.31
CA THR A 42 2.87 -2.03 -9.68
C THR A 42 3.41 -3.07 -10.66
N GLY A 43 2.57 -3.58 -11.57
CA GLY A 43 2.99 -4.47 -12.64
C GLY A 43 3.91 -3.78 -13.65
N ARG A 44 3.50 -2.61 -14.16
CA ARG A 44 4.25 -1.82 -15.15
C ARG A 44 5.66 -1.49 -14.70
N TYR A 45 5.83 -1.14 -13.43
CA TYR A 45 7.13 -0.74 -12.88
C TYR A 45 7.85 -1.86 -12.12
N ASN A 46 7.30 -3.08 -12.08
CA ASN A 46 7.84 -4.22 -11.34
C ASN A 46 8.09 -3.87 -9.86
N VAL A 47 7.10 -3.24 -9.23
CA VAL A 47 7.15 -2.76 -7.85
C VAL A 47 6.57 -3.84 -6.93
N PHE A 48 7.44 -4.72 -6.45
CA PHE A 48 7.07 -5.84 -5.57
C PHE A 48 8.10 -6.12 -4.46
N TYR A 49 9.11 -5.28 -4.27
CA TYR A 49 10.06 -5.40 -3.17
C TYR A 49 9.59 -4.58 -1.97
N LEU A 50 9.22 -5.26 -0.88
CA LEU A 50 8.81 -4.60 0.36
C LEU A 50 10.00 -3.95 1.06
N LEU A 51 9.88 -2.65 1.38
CA LEU A 51 10.88 -1.89 2.13
C LEU A 51 10.45 -1.65 3.58
N TYR A 52 9.18 -1.31 3.79
CA TYR A 52 8.62 -0.97 5.09
C TYR A 52 7.15 -1.35 5.14
N TYR A 53 6.69 -1.77 6.32
CA TYR A 53 5.28 -1.90 6.61
C TYR A 53 5.00 -1.53 8.06
N GLU A 54 3.81 -1.00 8.32
CA GLU A 54 3.33 -0.66 9.65
C GLU A 54 1.89 -1.12 9.83
N CYS A 55 1.64 -1.91 10.87
CA CYS A 55 0.31 -2.37 11.21
C CYS A 55 -0.35 -1.40 12.20
N THR A 56 -1.40 -0.73 11.77
CA THR A 56 -2.21 0.14 12.63
C THR A 56 -3.55 -0.52 12.96
N PRO A 57 -3.90 -0.68 14.25
CA PRO A 57 -5.12 -1.37 14.65
C PRO A 57 -6.43 -0.61 14.34
N TYR A 58 -6.36 0.62 13.80
CA TYR A 58 -7.52 1.51 13.68
C TYR A 58 -7.71 2.11 12.27
N VAL A 59 -8.22 1.31 11.33
CA VAL A 59 -8.86 1.83 10.08
C VAL A 59 -9.93 2.90 10.41
N ASN A 60 -10.67 2.70 11.50
CA ASN A 60 -11.76 3.58 11.90
C ASN A 60 -11.28 4.97 12.37
N ASN A 61 -10.03 5.11 12.84
CA ASN A 61 -9.51 6.43 13.24
C ASN A 61 -9.25 7.33 12.04
N VAL A 62 -8.99 6.77 10.85
CA VAL A 62 -8.75 7.55 9.64
C VAL A 62 -10.03 8.22 9.16
N ILE A 63 -11.15 7.48 9.13
CA ILE A 63 -12.47 8.02 8.75
C ILE A 63 -12.99 9.01 9.80
N ALA A 64 -12.78 8.72 11.09
CA ALA A 64 -13.14 9.64 12.17
C ALA A 64 -12.34 10.95 12.09
N ARG A 65 -11.02 10.89 11.89
CA ARG A 65 -10.16 12.08 11.69
C ARG A 65 -10.49 12.85 10.43
N GLU A 66 -10.74 12.16 9.30
CA GLU A 66 -11.15 12.84 8.07
C GLU A 66 -12.46 13.60 8.25
N LYS A 67 -13.44 13.03 8.98
CA LYS A 67 -14.69 13.71 9.32
C LYS A 67 -14.47 14.88 10.29
N GLU A 68 -13.59 14.73 11.27
CA GLU A 68 -13.24 15.80 12.21
C GLU A 68 -12.62 17.00 11.48
N ILE A 69 -11.66 16.76 10.58
CA ILE A 69 -10.98 17.81 9.81
C ILE A 69 -11.94 18.49 8.82
N LYS A 70 -12.84 17.74 8.19
CA LYS A 70 -13.85 18.29 7.24
C LYS A 70 -14.99 19.03 7.94
N GLY A 71 -15.20 18.83 9.24
CA GLY A 71 -16.24 19.49 10.04
C GLY A 71 -15.83 20.85 10.63
N TRP A 72 -14.56 21.26 10.48
CA TRP A 72 -14.03 22.56 10.93
C TRP A 72 -13.99 23.59 9.80
N SER A 73 -15.05 23.66 8.98
CA SER A 73 -15.29 24.71 7.99
C SER A 73 -16.34 25.69 8.51
#